data_AF-A0A967TXV9-F1
#
_entry.id   AF-A0A967TXV9-F1
#
_cell.length_a   1.000
_cell.length_b   1.000
_cell.length_c   1.000
_cell.angle_alpha   90.00
_cell.angle_beta   90.00
_cell.angle_gamma   90.00
#
_symmetry.space_group_name_H-M   'P 1'
#
loop_
_entity.id
_entity.type
_entity.pdbx_description
1 polymer ?
#
loop_
_entity_poly.entity_id
_entity_poly.type
_entity_poly.pdbx_seq_one_letter_code
_entity_poly.pdbx_strand_id
1 'polypeptide(L)'
;MPDFSRYPTLAYAHEWSVKTLAEMESLLAPMAGINPDVLVVAASGSLGRLEGMAHSDCDLIVLITDDAAMDKERAKVAMEDVWRELQPLGLPMPKSSGIYATAASPEQICDHSTLGQVADDKNMFGKRLQILLDTLPVYGHGHFRDLRRQLLERYAAGFLIYDQRREWVYLLNDLLRYLRSYCSWHQFDLSSDPIDSWYLRNVKLRNGRIPMFAGLIFLLGECSKEKEDKIGWLDRHLDLTMMQRLRFVYEQNEDPNIDRILGAYEYFMMRMNDDRTREILIKTTPKSLEELYSRRLPEYDDLHRNSGTIIGELTRFILDRRGQWSDAFFEYLLL
;
A
#
# COMPACT_ATOMS: atom_id res chain seq x y z
N MET A 1 17.56 5.98 8.46
CA MET A 1 17.04 5.98 7.08
C MET A 1 17.93 5.11 6.20
N PRO A 2 17.39 4.46 5.16
CA PRO A 2 18.21 3.78 4.17
C PRO A 2 19.24 4.73 3.57
N ASP A 3 20.51 4.33 3.49
CA ASP A 3 21.47 5.01 2.63
C ASP A 3 21.06 4.76 1.16
N PHE A 4 20.42 5.76 0.56
CA PHE A 4 20.02 5.77 -0.85
C PHE A 4 21.09 6.38 -1.76
N SER A 5 22.32 6.63 -1.28
CA SER A 5 23.41 7.18 -2.12
C SER A 5 23.70 6.31 -3.36
N ARG A 6 23.41 5.01 -3.27
CA ARG A 6 23.55 4.03 -4.37
C ARG A 6 22.32 3.97 -5.30
N TYR A 7 21.22 4.64 -4.95
CA TYR A 7 19.91 4.56 -5.59
C TYR A 7 19.32 5.97 -5.83
N PRO A 8 19.83 6.70 -6.83
CA PRO A 8 19.52 8.12 -7.01
C PRO A 8 18.04 8.40 -7.31
N THR A 9 17.34 7.53 -8.03
CA THR A 9 15.92 7.72 -8.32
C THR A 9 15.08 7.52 -7.07
N LEU A 10 15.39 6.52 -6.24
CA LEU A 10 14.76 6.33 -4.94
C LEU A 10 15.03 7.51 -4.01
N ALA A 11 16.26 8.03 -3.98
CA ALA A 11 16.59 9.23 -3.20
C ALA A 11 15.75 10.43 -3.65
N TYR A 12 15.69 10.68 -4.96
CA TYR A 12 14.87 11.74 -5.54
C TYR A 12 13.38 11.59 -5.19
N ALA A 13 12.82 10.39 -5.37
CA ALA A 13 11.40 10.14 -5.11
C ALA A 13 11.06 10.30 -3.62
N HIS A 14 11.96 9.88 -2.73
CA HIS A 14 11.83 10.08 -1.30
C HIS A 14 11.85 11.57 -0.93
N GLU A 15 12.85 12.32 -1.39
CA GLU A 15 12.96 13.77 -1.15
C GLU A 15 11.74 14.54 -1.66
N TRP A 16 11.30 14.22 -2.88
CA TRP A 16 10.12 14.82 -3.48
C TRP A 16 8.87 14.52 -2.63
N SER A 17 8.66 13.25 -2.27
CA SER A 17 7.50 12.84 -1.47
C SER A 17 7.49 13.50 -0.09
N VAL A 18 8.63 13.53 0.62
CA VAL A 18 8.75 14.17 1.94
C VAL A 18 8.41 15.66 1.83
N LYS A 19 8.93 16.35 0.81
CA LYS A 19 8.61 17.76 0.59
C LYS A 19 7.12 17.95 0.32
N THR A 20 6.53 17.17 -0.58
CA THR A 20 5.11 17.25 -0.92
C THR A 20 4.22 16.97 0.29
N LEU A 21 4.53 15.94 1.08
CA LEU A 21 3.77 15.60 2.29
C LEU A 21 3.85 16.73 3.35
N ALA A 22 5.01 17.36 3.52
CA ALA A 22 5.17 18.50 4.43
C ALA A 22 4.35 19.73 3.95
N GLU A 23 4.28 19.95 2.64
CA GLU A 23 3.41 20.99 2.07
C GLU A 23 1.92 20.65 2.26
N MET A 24 1.52 19.38 2.13
CA MET A 24 0.16 18.91 2.44
C MET A 24 -0.18 19.14 3.92
N GLU A 25 0.71 18.78 4.84
CA GLU A 25 0.53 19.03 6.28
C GLU A 25 0.33 20.52 6.57
N SER A 26 1.13 21.39 5.95
CA SER A 26 0.99 22.84 6.10
C SER A 26 -0.35 23.36 5.58
N LEU A 27 -0.84 22.84 4.45
CA LEU A 27 -2.11 23.27 3.87
C LEU A 27 -3.32 22.74 4.66
N LEU A 28 -3.20 21.56 5.25
CA LEU A 28 -4.26 20.91 6.04
C LEU A 28 -4.25 21.31 7.52
N ALA A 29 -3.25 22.03 8.01
CA ALA A 29 -3.19 22.53 9.38
C ALA A 29 -4.49 23.24 9.87
N PRO A 30 -5.18 24.09 9.08
CA PRO A 30 -6.43 24.73 9.50
C PRO A 30 -7.68 23.85 9.40
N MET A 31 -7.56 22.58 8.96
CA MET A 31 -8.72 21.74 8.59
C MET A 31 -9.74 21.60 9.73
N ALA A 32 -9.30 21.50 10.99
CA ALA A 32 -10.22 21.44 12.14
C ALA A 32 -11.17 22.65 12.25
N GLY A 33 -10.71 23.83 11.82
CA GLY A 33 -11.53 25.06 11.79
C GLY A 33 -12.37 25.20 10.51
N ILE A 34 -11.97 24.53 9.42
CA ILE A 34 -12.67 24.56 8.13
C ILE A 34 -13.81 23.55 8.14
N ASN A 35 -13.52 22.31 8.54
CA ASN A 35 -14.50 21.24 8.62
C ASN A 35 -14.18 20.30 9.81
N PRO A 36 -14.92 20.39 10.92
CA PRO A 36 -14.68 19.58 12.11
C PRO A 36 -15.05 18.10 11.90
N ASP A 37 -15.74 17.74 10.81
CA ASP A 37 -16.03 16.35 10.49
C ASP A 37 -14.79 15.60 10.00
N VAL A 38 -13.76 16.28 9.48
CA VAL A 38 -12.53 15.65 9.02
C VAL A 38 -11.63 15.31 10.21
N LEU A 39 -11.41 14.00 10.42
CA LEU A 39 -10.57 13.48 11.50
C LEU A 39 -9.14 13.19 11.05
N VAL A 40 -8.99 12.61 9.86
CA VAL A 40 -7.71 12.18 9.32
C VAL A 40 -7.67 12.41 7.81
N VAL A 41 -6.53 12.87 7.32
CA VAL A 41 -6.16 12.76 5.91
C VAL A 41 -4.84 12.02 5.84
N ALA A 42 -4.82 10.89 5.13
CA ALA A 42 -3.61 10.10 4.92
C ALA A 42 -3.32 9.95 3.43
N ALA A 43 -2.10 10.29 3.03
CA ALA A 43 -1.59 9.97 1.71
C ALA A 43 -1.39 8.46 1.60
N SER A 44 -1.79 7.89 0.47
CA SER A 44 -1.69 6.47 0.14
C SER A 44 -0.87 6.32 -1.14
N GLY A 45 -0.68 5.09 -1.63
CA GLY A 45 -0.06 4.89 -2.93
C GLY A 45 1.41 5.33 -2.97
N SER A 46 1.88 5.89 -4.09
CA SER A 46 3.29 6.28 -4.21
C SER A 46 3.72 7.33 -3.19
N LEU A 47 2.87 8.32 -2.90
CA LEU A 47 3.14 9.32 -1.85
C LEU A 47 3.28 8.68 -0.47
N GLY A 48 2.33 7.80 -0.09
CA GLY A 48 2.38 7.10 1.19
C GLY A 48 3.57 6.13 1.33
N ARG A 49 4.16 5.65 0.23
CA ARG A 49 5.40 4.85 0.25
C ARG A 49 6.68 5.67 0.22
N LEU A 50 6.60 7.00 0.10
CA LEU A 50 7.73 7.90 -0.17
C LEU A 50 8.42 7.60 -1.51
N GLU A 51 7.61 7.29 -2.52
CA GLU A 51 8.01 6.90 -3.87
C GLU A 51 7.30 7.75 -4.94
N GLY A 52 6.66 8.84 -4.52
CA GLY A 52 6.06 9.82 -5.40
C GLY A 52 7.11 10.55 -6.23
N MET A 53 6.72 10.94 -7.43
CA MET A 53 7.48 11.78 -8.36
C MET A 53 6.54 12.80 -8.97
N ALA A 54 7.05 13.80 -9.69
CA ALA A 54 6.27 14.94 -10.19
C ALA A 54 4.99 14.58 -10.98
N HIS A 55 4.93 13.40 -11.60
CA HIS A 55 3.78 12.91 -12.37
C HIS A 55 2.85 11.96 -11.57
N SER A 56 3.12 11.73 -10.29
CA SER A 56 2.31 10.85 -9.43
C SER A 56 0.97 11.49 -9.10
N ASP A 57 -0.06 10.66 -9.05
CA ASP A 57 -1.37 10.99 -8.51
C ASP A 57 -1.34 11.12 -6.99
N CYS A 58 -2.30 11.86 -6.46
CA CYS A 58 -2.51 11.99 -5.02
C CYS A 58 -3.64 11.04 -4.58
N ASP A 59 -3.28 9.88 -4.05
CA ASP A 59 -4.23 8.94 -3.46
C ASP A 59 -4.46 9.32 -1.98
N LEU A 60 -5.70 9.61 -1.58
CA LEU A 60 -6.04 9.99 -0.21
C LEU A 60 -7.02 9.01 0.44
N ILE A 61 -6.73 8.64 1.70
CA ILE A 61 -7.72 8.09 2.62
C ILE A 61 -8.13 9.22 3.57
N VAL A 62 -9.37 9.67 3.41
CA VAL A 62 -9.98 10.67 4.29
C VAL A 62 -10.90 9.95 5.26
N LEU A 63 -10.70 10.20 6.56
CA LEU A 63 -11.58 9.74 7.60
C LEU A 63 -12.35 10.88 8.22
N ILE A 64 -13.64 10.64 8.40
CA ILE A 64 -14.58 11.60 8.98
C ILE A 64 -15.24 11.02 10.23
N THR A 65 -15.92 11.87 10.99
CA THR A 65 -16.74 11.44 12.14
C THR A 65 -17.78 10.41 11.72
N ASP A 66 -18.12 9.48 12.62
CA ASP A 66 -19.12 8.44 12.34
C ASP A 66 -20.49 9.04 12.00
N ASP A 67 -20.87 10.13 12.68
CA ASP A 67 -22.09 10.89 12.39
C ASP A 67 -22.10 11.49 10.97
N ALA A 68 -20.98 12.09 10.53
CA ALA A 68 -20.86 12.61 9.18
C ALA A 68 -20.88 11.51 8.12
N ALA A 69 -20.36 10.31 8.41
CA ALA A 69 -20.38 9.19 7.47
C ALA A 69 -21.79 8.61 7.23
N MET A 70 -22.75 8.84 8.13
CA MET A 70 -24.15 8.48 7.92
C MET A 70 -24.88 9.45 6.97
N ASP A 71 -24.33 10.65 6.76
CA ASP A 71 -24.88 11.68 5.87
C ASP A 71 -24.00 11.83 4.62
N LYS A 72 -24.55 11.41 3.47
CA LYS A 72 -23.84 11.45 2.18
C LYS A 72 -23.39 12.85 1.79
N GLU A 73 -24.14 13.90 2.14
CA GLU A 73 -23.78 15.26 1.77
C GLU A 73 -22.64 15.77 2.66
N ARG A 74 -22.68 15.51 3.98
CA ARG A 74 -21.57 15.86 4.88
C ARG A 74 -20.28 15.13 4.50
N ALA A 75 -20.37 13.84 4.20
CA ALA A 75 -19.22 13.06 3.74
C ALA A 75 -18.61 13.61 2.43
N LYS A 76 -19.46 14.06 1.51
CA LYS A 76 -19.04 14.68 0.25
C LYS A 76 -18.40 16.05 0.48
N VAL A 77 -19.01 16.92 1.27
CA VAL A 77 -18.47 18.24 1.62
C VAL A 77 -17.10 18.11 2.30
N ALA A 78 -16.95 17.17 3.22
CA ALA A 78 -15.65 16.89 3.86
C ALA A 78 -14.55 16.51 2.86
N MET A 79 -14.87 15.67 1.86
CA MET A 79 -13.93 15.35 0.78
C MET A 79 -13.60 16.57 -0.09
N GLU A 80 -14.60 17.38 -0.45
CA GLU A 80 -14.42 18.59 -1.26
C GLU A 80 -13.57 19.64 -0.54
N ASP A 81 -13.76 19.80 0.77
CA ASP A 81 -12.98 20.72 1.59
C ASP A 81 -11.50 20.30 1.64
N VAL A 82 -11.21 19.01 1.86
CA VAL A 82 -9.83 18.48 1.82
C VAL A 82 -9.16 18.76 0.47
N TRP A 83 -9.86 18.48 -0.64
CA TRP A 83 -9.31 18.71 -1.97
C TRP A 83 -9.16 20.19 -2.32
N ARG A 84 -10.04 21.06 -1.79
CA ARG A 84 -9.92 22.51 -1.95
C ARG A 84 -8.65 23.03 -1.29
N GLU A 85 -8.34 22.58 -0.07
CA GLU A 85 -7.12 23.00 0.63
C GLU A 85 -5.84 22.49 -0.08
N LEU A 86 -5.90 21.33 -0.72
CA LEU A 86 -4.77 20.75 -1.46
C LEU A 86 -4.62 21.24 -2.91
N GLN A 87 -5.60 21.99 -3.43
CA GLN A 87 -5.58 22.55 -4.79
C GLN A 87 -4.30 23.31 -5.15
N PRO A 88 -3.68 24.11 -4.25
CA PRO A 88 -2.45 24.85 -4.56
C PRO A 88 -1.25 23.96 -4.96
N LEU A 89 -1.24 22.68 -4.57
CA LEU A 89 -0.16 21.75 -4.93
C LEU A 89 -0.22 21.31 -6.40
N GLY A 90 -1.36 21.49 -7.08
CA GLY A 90 -1.53 21.10 -8.47
C GLY A 90 -1.37 19.59 -8.73
N LEU A 91 -1.53 18.76 -7.69
CA LEU A 91 -1.40 17.31 -7.82
C LEU A 91 -2.55 16.72 -8.64
N PRO A 92 -2.29 15.73 -9.51
CA PRO A 92 -3.35 15.00 -10.19
C PRO A 92 -4.31 14.35 -9.20
N MET A 93 -5.61 14.56 -9.42
CA MET A 93 -6.67 13.91 -8.66
C MET A 93 -6.66 12.39 -8.89
N PRO A 94 -7.03 11.58 -7.88
CA PRO A 94 -7.20 10.15 -8.09
C PRO A 94 -8.41 9.90 -8.98
N LYS A 95 -8.56 8.65 -9.44
CA LYS A 95 -9.75 8.23 -10.18
C LYS A 95 -11.01 8.52 -9.36
N SER A 96 -12.08 8.97 -10.02
CA SER A 96 -13.39 9.26 -9.40
C SER A 96 -14.14 8.01 -8.89
N SER A 97 -13.48 6.84 -8.92
CA SER A 97 -14.01 5.57 -8.49
C SER A 97 -12.96 4.80 -7.68
N GLY A 98 -13.41 3.79 -6.94
CA GLY A 98 -12.53 2.96 -6.11
C GLY A 98 -12.33 3.49 -4.70
N ILE A 99 -11.30 3.00 -4.04
CA ILE A 99 -11.12 3.14 -2.59
C ILE A 99 -10.79 4.56 -2.13
N TYR A 100 -10.43 5.49 -3.01
CA TYR A 100 -10.07 6.87 -2.65
C TYR A 100 -11.19 7.87 -2.98
N ALA A 101 -12.25 7.42 -3.65
CA ALA A 101 -13.32 8.30 -4.13
C ALA A 101 -14.28 8.76 -3.02
N THR A 102 -14.32 8.06 -1.88
CA THR A 102 -15.22 8.36 -0.76
C THR A 102 -14.46 8.43 0.55
N ALA A 103 -14.97 9.25 1.47
CA ALA A 103 -14.56 9.19 2.88
C ALA A 103 -15.02 7.88 3.53
N ALA A 104 -14.49 7.58 4.71
CA ALA A 104 -14.93 6.52 5.60
C ALA A 104 -14.89 7.00 7.06
N SER A 105 -15.54 6.30 7.98
CA SER A 105 -15.40 6.58 9.41
C SER A 105 -14.57 5.51 10.14
N PRO A 106 -14.06 5.81 11.35
CA PRO A 106 -13.42 4.81 12.20
C PRO A 106 -14.29 3.56 12.44
N GLU A 107 -15.59 3.71 12.73
CA GLU A 107 -16.48 2.54 12.92
C GLU A 107 -16.58 1.68 11.67
N GLN A 108 -16.68 2.27 10.48
CA GLN A 108 -16.74 1.53 9.21
C GLN A 108 -15.44 0.76 8.92
N ILE A 109 -14.28 1.37 9.21
CA ILE A 109 -12.97 0.75 9.03
C ILE A 109 -12.74 -0.36 10.06
N CYS A 110 -13.16 -0.16 11.30
CA CYS A 110 -12.91 -1.09 12.41
C CYS A 110 -14.07 -2.07 12.67
N ASP A 111 -15.11 -2.12 11.83
CA ASP A 111 -16.27 -2.99 12.03
C ASP A 111 -15.87 -4.47 12.14
N HIS A 112 -16.04 -5.05 13.33
CA HIS A 112 -15.77 -6.46 13.60
C HIS A 112 -16.74 -7.41 12.89
N SER A 113 -17.95 -6.95 12.57
CA SER A 113 -18.99 -7.79 11.97
C SER A 113 -18.59 -8.29 10.57
N THR A 114 -17.73 -7.54 9.87
CA THR A 114 -17.21 -7.86 8.53
C THR A 114 -16.00 -8.79 8.54
N LEU A 115 -15.43 -9.13 9.71
CA LEU A 115 -14.22 -9.95 9.79
C LEU A 115 -14.49 -11.37 9.24
N GLY A 116 -13.73 -11.77 8.23
CA GLY A 116 -13.87 -13.07 7.58
C GLY A 116 -15.10 -13.20 6.67
N GLN A 117 -15.88 -12.13 6.45
CA GLN A 117 -16.99 -12.17 5.52
C GLN A 117 -16.50 -12.23 4.07
N VAL A 118 -17.10 -13.12 3.27
CA VAL A 118 -16.80 -13.24 1.84
C VAL A 118 -17.28 -12.01 1.06
N ALA A 119 -18.45 -11.49 1.42
CA ALA A 119 -19.13 -10.37 0.75
C ALA A 119 -18.95 -9.03 1.49
N ASP A 120 -17.76 -8.80 2.03
CA ASP A 120 -17.37 -7.51 2.62
C ASP A 120 -17.37 -6.39 1.55
N ASP A 121 -17.64 -5.15 1.95
CA ASP A 121 -17.62 -4.02 1.03
C ASP A 121 -16.21 -3.81 0.48
N LYS A 122 -16.07 -3.86 -0.85
CA LYS A 122 -14.76 -3.80 -1.51
C LYS A 122 -14.00 -2.51 -1.22
N ASN A 123 -14.69 -1.38 -1.02
CA ASN A 123 -14.03 -0.11 -0.78
C ASN A 123 -13.52 -0.03 0.65
N MET A 124 -14.33 -0.43 1.63
CA MET A 124 -13.92 -0.50 3.04
C MET A 124 -12.81 -1.54 3.25
N PHE A 125 -12.94 -2.72 2.62
CA PHE A 125 -11.92 -3.76 2.66
C PHE A 125 -10.58 -3.26 2.08
N GLY A 126 -10.62 -2.60 0.93
CA GLY A 126 -9.43 -2.02 0.31
C GLY A 126 -8.80 -0.92 1.17
N LYS A 127 -9.59 0.00 1.74
CA LYS A 127 -9.10 1.05 2.65
C LYS A 127 -8.42 0.48 3.88
N ARG A 128 -9.03 -0.52 4.55
CA ARG A 128 -8.44 -1.22 5.70
C ARG A 128 -7.05 -1.75 5.40
N LEU A 129 -6.89 -2.41 4.25
CA LEU A 129 -5.60 -2.98 3.90
C LEU A 129 -4.58 -1.91 3.48
N GLN A 130 -4.98 -0.86 2.75
CA GLN A 130 -4.07 0.24 2.45
C GLN A 130 -3.57 0.94 3.72
N ILE A 131 -4.43 1.11 4.74
CA ILE A 131 -4.03 1.67 6.04
C ILE A 131 -2.85 0.90 6.67
N LEU A 132 -2.77 -0.41 6.42
CA LEU A 132 -1.68 -1.25 6.92
C LEU A 132 -0.51 -1.36 5.93
N LEU A 133 -0.73 -1.09 4.65
CA LEU A 133 0.24 -1.35 3.58
C LEU A 133 1.08 -0.13 3.21
N ASP A 134 0.44 1.00 2.91
CA ASP A 134 1.09 2.10 2.22
C ASP A 134 0.54 3.50 2.50
N THR A 135 0.11 3.78 3.72
CA THR A 135 -0.40 5.10 4.11
C THR A 135 0.50 5.86 5.08
N LEU A 136 0.51 7.19 4.93
CA LEU A 136 1.14 8.13 5.85
C LEU A 136 0.15 9.27 6.16
N PRO A 137 -0.16 9.53 7.45
CA PRO A 137 -1.02 10.66 7.81
C PRO A 137 -0.33 11.99 7.50
N VAL A 138 -1.08 12.92 6.91
CA VAL A 138 -0.71 14.34 6.70
C VAL A 138 -1.62 15.29 7.48
N TYR A 139 -2.63 14.74 8.15
CA TYR A 139 -3.51 15.45 9.08
C TYR A 139 -4.10 14.44 10.06
N GLY A 140 -4.30 14.85 11.32
CA GLY A 140 -4.93 13.98 12.33
C GLY A 140 -4.06 12.81 12.79
N HIS A 141 -2.74 12.99 12.91
CA HIS A 141 -1.80 11.92 13.26
C HIS A 141 -2.18 11.12 14.52
N GLY A 142 -2.75 11.77 15.54
CA GLY A 142 -3.26 11.11 16.75
C GLY A 142 -4.41 10.15 16.43
N HIS A 143 -5.45 10.65 15.76
CA HIS A 143 -6.59 9.84 15.31
C HIS A 143 -6.17 8.70 14.37
N PHE A 144 -5.20 8.92 13.49
CA PHE A 144 -4.68 7.87 12.63
C PHE A 144 -3.96 6.76 13.41
N ARG A 145 -3.17 7.11 14.44
CA ARG A 145 -2.53 6.13 15.32
C ARG A 145 -3.56 5.32 16.10
N ASP A 146 -4.58 5.98 16.65
CA ASP A 146 -5.66 5.32 17.38
C ASP A 146 -6.45 4.37 16.47
N LEU A 147 -6.76 4.79 15.24
CA LEU A 147 -7.40 3.95 14.24
C LEU A 147 -6.55 2.73 13.89
N ARG A 148 -5.24 2.92 13.61
CA ARG A 148 -4.35 1.81 13.25
C ARG A 148 -4.27 0.80 14.37
N ARG A 149 -4.20 1.26 15.63
CA ARG A 149 -4.25 0.41 16.83
C ARG A 149 -5.55 -0.38 16.91
N GLN A 150 -6.70 0.27 16.74
CA GLN A 150 -8.01 -0.40 16.71
C GLN A 150 -8.12 -1.43 15.58
N LEU A 151 -7.59 -1.11 14.40
CA LEU A 151 -7.58 -2.03 13.25
C LEU A 151 -6.71 -3.27 13.52
N LEU A 152 -5.55 -3.09 14.17
CA LEU A 152 -4.74 -4.21 14.62
C LEU A 152 -5.44 -5.05 15.69
N GLU A 153 -6.10 -4.43 16.66
CA GLU A 153 -6.89 -5.12 17.68
C GLU A 153 -8.05 -5.91 17.05
N ARG A 154 -8.71 -5.35 16.02
CA ARG A 154 -9.71 -6.05 15.22
C ARG A 154 -9.15 -7.33 14.59
N TYR A 155 -7.96 -7.26 13.99
CA TYR A 155 -7.32 -8.44 13.38
C TYR A 155 -6.74 -9.42 14.42
N ALA A 156 -6.44 -8.94 15.62
CA ALA A 156 -6.01 -9.76 16.75
C ALA A 156 -7.19 -10.45 17.47
N ALA A 157 -8.42 -10.02 17.21
CA ALA A 157 -9.61 -10.51 17.88
C ALA A 157 -9.71 -12.04 17.81
N GLY A 158 -10.25 -12.64 18.88
CA GLY A 158 -10.56 -14.07 18.95
C GLY A 158 -9.41 -14.96 19.42
N PHE A 159 -8.22 -14.90 18.82
CA PHE A 159 -7.11 -15.80 19.19
C PHE A 159 -5.88 -15.06 19.72
N LEU A 160 -5.37 -14.11 18.95
CA LEU A 160 -4.13 -13.42 19.28
C LEU A 160 -4.26 -12.56 20.54
N ILE A 161 -5.40 -11.89 20.72
CA ILE A 161 -5.65 -11.07 21.91
C ILE A 161 -5.64 -11.88 23.23
N TYR A 162 -5.97 -13.19 23.18
CA TYR A 162 -5.95 -14.07 24.35
C TYR A 162 -4.63 -14.82 24.51
N ASP A 163 -3.90 -15.07 23.42
CA ASP A 163 -2.62 -15.77 23.42
C ASP A 163 -1.68 -15.15 22.38
N GLN A 164 -0.77 -14.31 22.86
CA GLN A 164 0.23 -13.60 22.05
C GLN A 164 1.25 -14.55 21.38
N ARG A 165 1.22 -15.85 21.69
CA ARG A 165 2.03 -16.87 21.00
C ARG A 165 1.40 -17.32 19.69
N ARG A 166 0.11 -17.03 19.46
CA ARG A 166 -0.62 -17.34 18.21
C ARG A 166 -0.22 -16.39 17.08
N GLU A 167 -0.49 -16.78 15.85
CA GLU A 167 -0.17 -15.97 14.68
C GLU A 167 -1.31 -15.04 14.26
N TRP A 168 -0.98 -14.07 13.40
CA TRP A 168 -1.91 -13.08 12.83
C TRP A 168 -2.84 -13.69 11.78
N VAL A 169 -3.56 -14.76 12.13
CA VAL A 169 -4.33 -15.60 11.20
C VAL A 169 -5.29 -14.79 10.34
N TYR A 170 -6.12 -13.94 10.96
CA TYR A 170 -7.12 -13.17 10.23
C TYR A 170 -6.51 -12.11 9.31
N LEU A 171 -5.44 -11.45 9.76
CA LEU A 171 -4.74 -10.47 8.95
C LEU A 171 -4.02 -11.13 7.77
N LEU A 172 -3.35 -12.27 7.99
CA LEU A 172 -2.71 -13.04 6.93
C LEU A 172 -3.72 -13.47 5.87
N ASN A 173 -4.86 -14.03 6.29
CA ASN A 173 -5.91 -14.48 5.38
C ASN A 173 -6.48 -13.33 4.55
N ASP A 174 -6.81 -12.20 5.19
CA ASP A 174 -7.32 -11.03 4.47
C ASP A 174 -6.28 -10.40 3.53
N LEU A 175 -5.01 -10.37 3.97
CA LEU A 175 -3.92 -9.84 3.17
C LEU A 175 -3.68 -10.68 1.91
N LEU A 176 -3.67 -12.01 2.05
CA LEU A 176 -3.56 -12.95 0.93
C LEU A 176 -4.79 -12.88 0.04
N ARG A 177 -6.00 -12.85 0.61
CA ARG A 177 -7.25 -12.71 -0.13
C ARG A 177 -7.21 -11.45 -1.00
N TYR A 178 -6.85 -10.31 -0.43
CA TYR A 178 -6.75 -9.06 -1.18
C TYR A 178 -5.67 -9.10 -2.25
N LEU A 179 -4.47 -9.61 -1.94
CA LEU A 179 -3.41 -9.77 -2.92
C LEU A 179 -3.87 -10.63 -4.11
N ARG A 180 -4.50 -11.78 -3.86
CA ARG A 180 -4.99 -12.68 -4.92
C ARG A 180 -6.10 -12.04 -5.74
N SER A 181 -7.08 -11.40 -5.10
CA SER A 181 -8.13 -10.66 -5.79
C SER A 181 -7.53 -9.53 -6.65
N TYR A 182 -6.54 -8.81 -6.14
CA TYR A 182 -5.87 -7.72 -6.83
C TYR A 182 -5.08 -8.24 -8.05
N CYS A 183 -4.30 -9.32 -7.90
CA CYS A 183 -3.61 -9.97 -9.00
C CYS A 183 -4.58 -10.48 -10.09
N SER A 184 -5.67 -11.13 -9.70
CA SER A 184 -6.68 -11.60 -10.64
C SER A 184 -7.36 -10.46 -11.39
N TRP A 185 -7.73 -9.38 -10.70
CA TRP A 185 -8.32 -8.20 -11.33
C TRP A 185 -7.37 -7.59 -12.36
N HIS A 186 -6.10 -7.35 -12.00
CA HIS A 186 -5.08 -6.82 -12.91
C HIS A 186 -4.80 -7.73 -14.11
N GLN A 187 -4.98 -9.04 -13.98
CA GLN A 187 -4.79 -9.98 -15.09
C GLN A 187 -5.88 -9.84 -16.15
N PHE A 188 -7.13 -9.60 -15.75
CA PHE A 188 -8.30 -9.64 -16.65
C PHE A 188 -8.88 -8.28 -16.99
N ASP A 189 -8.51 -7.21 -16.28
CA ASP A 189 -8.97 -5.87 -16.57
C ASP A 189 -8.25 -5.28 -17.77
N LEU A 190 -8.83 -5.48 -18.95
CA LEU A 190 -8.41 -4.90 -20.23
C LEU A 190 -9.09 -3.55 -20.51
N SER A 191 -9.72 -2.93 -19.50
CA SER A 191 -10.31 -1.60 -19.69
C SER A 191 -9.25 -0.58 -20.11
N SER A 192 -9.67 0.30 -21.02
CA SER A 192 -8.84 1.38 -21.54
C SER A 192 -9.20 2.67 -20.82
N ASP A 193 -8.20 3.29 -20.19
CA ASP A 193 -8.28 4.59 -19.54
C ASP A 193 -7.17 5.49 -20.13
N PRO A 194 -7.43 6.77 -20.46
CA PRO A 194 -6.43 7.67 -21.05
C PRO A 194 -5.13 7.80 -20.25
N ILE A 195 -5.18 7.56 -18.94
CA ILE A 195 -4.02 7.68 -18.05
C ILE A 195 -3.54 6.32 -17.50
N ASP A 196 -4.19 5.22 -17.88
CA ASP A 196 -3.93 3.90 -17.30
C ASP A 196 -4.22 2.75 -18.29
N SER A 197 -3.26 1.85 -18.44
CA SER A 197 -3.34 0.71 -19.37
C SER A 197 -3.05 -0.60 -18.66
N TRP A 198 -3.40 -1.73 -19.29
CA TRP A 198 -3.05 -3.04 -18.76
C TRP A 198 -1.54 -3.19 -18.52
N TYR A 199 -0.68 -2.76 -19.46
CA TYR A 199 0.77 -2.90 -19.31
C TYR A 199 1.30 -2.06 -18.14
N LEU A 200 0.83 -0.82 -17.98
CA LEU A 200 1.23 0.04 -16.86
C LEU A 200 0.77 -0.56 -15.52
N ARG A 201 -0.50 -0.98 -15.45
CA ARG A 201 -1.08 -1.65 -14.28
C ARG A 201 -0.29 -2.90 -13.88
N ASN A 202 0.00 -3.77 -14.84
CA ASN A 202 0.70 -5.02 -14.61
C ASN A 202 2.16 -4.79 -14.16
N VAL A 203 2.86 -3.82 -14.76
CA VAL A 203 4.21 -3.43 -14.36
C VAL A 203 4.23 -2.89 -12.92
N LYS A 204 3.30 -1.98 -12.58
CA LYS A 204 3.14 -1.46 -11.20
C LYS A 204 2.78 -2.56 -10.21
N LEU A 205 1.92 -3.50 -10.60
CA LEU A 205 1.56 -4.66 -9.78
C LEU A 205 2.82 -5.46 -9.42
N ARG A 206 3.57 -5.90 -10.43
CA ARG A 206 4.66 -6.86 -10.23
C ARG A 206 5.88 -6.24 -9.56
N ASN A 207 6.21 -5.00 -9.88
CA ASN A 207 7.41 -4.34 -9.38
C ASN A 207 7.17 -3.54 -8.09
N GLY A 208 5.96 -3.03 -7.83
CA GLY A 208 5.65 -2.21 -6.65
C GLY A 208 4.66 -2.84 -5.69
N ARG A 209 3.49 -3.29 -6.18
CA ARG A 209 2.44 -3.81 -5.28
C ARG A 209 2.79 -5.17 -4.68
N ILE A 210 3.29 -6.14 -5.45
CA ILE A 210 3.70 -7.44 -4.88
C ILE A 210 4.76 -7.27 -3.77
N PRO A 211 5.84 -6.48 -3.96
CA PRO A 211 6.78 -6.18 -2.89
C PRO A 211 6.15 -5.49 -1.67
N MET A 212 5.12 -4.67 -1.87
CA MET A 212 4.38 -4.00 -0.78
C MET A 212 3.68 -5.00 0.13
N PHE A 213 2.97 -5.96 -0.49
CA PHE A 213 2.39 -7.08 0.24
C PHE A 213 3.48 -7.94 0.90
N ALA A 214 4.56 -8.24 0.18
CA ALA A 214 5.66 -9.04 0.73
C ALA A 214 6.30 -8.38 1.96
N GLY A 215 6.47 -7.06 1.96
CA GLY A 215 6.98 -6.32 3.11
C GLY A 215 6.14 -6.53 4.37
N LEU A 216 4.80 -6.45 4.27
CA LEU A 216 3.92 -6.73 5.40
C LEU A 216 3.91 -8.22 5.77
N ILE A 217 3.86 -9.14 4.80
CA ILE A 217 3.92 -10.58 5.05
C ILE A 217 5.22 -10.96 5.78
N PHE A 218 6.34 -10.35 5.40
CA PHE A 218 7.64 -10.61 6.02
C PHE A 218 7.71 -10.05 7.44
N LEU A 219 7.11 -8.88 7.69
CA LEU A 219 6.92 -8.40 9.07
C LEU A 219 6.08 -9.36 9.90
N LEU A 220 5.02 -9.94 9.34
CA LEU A 220 4.19 -10.92 10.06
C LEU A 220 4.97 -12.22 10.33
N GLY A 221 5.80 -12.66 9.38
CA GLY A 221 6.73 -13.77 9.56
C GLY A 221 7.73 -13.50 10.67
N GLU A 222 8.35 -12.33 10.68
CA GLU A 222 9.30 -11.92 11.72
C GLU A 222 8.61 -11.73 13.08
N CYS A 223 7.41 -11.14 13.10
CA CYS A 223 6.55 -11.02 14.28
C CYS A 223 6.18 -12.37 14.88
N SER A 224 6.23 -13.47 14.13
CA SER A 224 6.01 -14.81 14.69
C SER A 224 7.03 -15.20 15.76
N LYS A 225 8.21 -14.56 15.79
CA LYS A 225 9.23 -14.72 16.84
C LYS A 225 8.87 -13.99 18.14
N GLU A 226 8.08 -12.92 18.07
CA GLU A 226 7.59 -12.16 19.23
C GLU A 226 6.52 -12.98 19.99
N LYS A 227 6.52 -12.93 21.32
CA LYS A 227 5.64 -13.75 22.17
C LYS A 227 4.92 -12.97 23.28
N GLU A 228 5.27 -11.71 23.49
CA GLU A 228 4.74 -10.88 24.59
C GLU A 228 3.83 -9.76 24.10
N ASP A 229 4.27 -8.97 23.12
CA ASP A 229 3.53 -7.82 22.60
C ASP A 229 3.52 -7.81 21.07
N LYS A 230 2.83 -8.78 20.45
CA LYS A 230 2.77 -8.85 18.98
C LYS A 230 2.06 -7.63 18.38
N ILE A 231 1.01 -7.12 19.04
CA ILE A 231 0.24 -5.98 18.54
C ILE A 231 1.09 -4.71 18.55
N GLY A 232 1.73 -4.38 19.68
CA GLY A 232 2.62 -3.23 19.75
C GLY A 232 3.88 -3.40 18.91
N TRP A 233 4.41 -4.63 18.79
CA TRP A 233 5.50 -4.92 17.87
C TRP A 233 5.10 -4.57 16.43
N LEU A 234 3.97 -5.08 15.94
CA LEU A 234 3.55 -4.82 14.57
C LEU A 234 3.26 -3.33 14.35
N ASP A 235 2.56 -2.66 15.28
CA ASP A 235 2.23 -1.24 15.19
C ASP A 235 3.48 -0.35 14.97
N ARG A 236 4.56 -0.60 15.73
CA ARG A 236 5.83 0.14 15.57
C ARG A 236 6.50 -0.08 14.21
N HIS A 237 6.30 -1.24 13.59
CA HIS A 237 6.90 -1.55 12.29
C HIS A 237 6.01 -1.12 11.11
N LEU A 238 4.74 -0.78 11.34
CA LEU A 238 3.87 -0.24 10.30
C LEU A 238 4.25 1.18 9.89
N ASP A 239 4.99 1.92 10.72
CA ASP A 239 5.58 3.24 10.37
C ASP A 239 6.68 3.14 9.30
N LEU A 240 7.24 1.95 9.07
CA LEU A 240 8.21 1.71 8.02
C LEU A 240 7.51 1.68 6.65
N THR A 241 8.09 2.34 5.65
CA THR A 241 7.66 2.17 4.24
C THR A 241 7.93 0.74 3.76
N MET A 242 7.30 0.31 2.66
CA MET A 242 7.52 -1.02 2.09
C MET A 242 9.02 -1.40 1.99
N MET A 243 9.86 -0.54 1.41
CA MET A 243 11.29 -0.85 1.24
C MET A 243 12.02 -0.90 2.59
N GLN A 244 11.61 -0.09 3.56
CA GLN A 244 12.15 -0.14 4.91
C GLN A 244 11.73 -1.42 5.64
N ARG A 245 10.49 -1.91 5.45
CA ARG A 245 10.02 -3.19 6.01
C ARG A 245 10.85 -4.36 5.47
N LEU A 246 11.05 -4.42 4.15
CA LEU A 246 11.88 -5.46 3.53
C LEU A 246 13.31 -5.39 4.04
N ARG A 247 13.93 -4.21 4.05
CA ARG A 247 15.29 -4.04 4.57
C ARG A 247 15.41 -4.48 6.02
N PHE A 248 14.51 -4.02 6.88
CA PHE A 248 14.48 -4.38 8.29
C PHE A 248 14.49 -5.91 8.46
N VAL A 249 13.59 -6.62 7.79
CA VAL A 249 13.50 -8.09 7.95
C VAL A 249 14.72 -8.81 7.38
N TYR A 250 15.32 -8.33 6.28
CA TYR A 250 16.58 -8.88 5.77
C TYR A 250 17.73 -8.68 6.76
N GLU A 251 17.85 -7.48 7.33
CA GLU A 251 18.87 -7.16 8.33
C GLU A 251 18.70 -7.99 9.61
N GLN A 252 17.46 -8.18 10.10
CA GLN A 252 17.17 -9.04 11.27
C GLN A 252 17.57 -10.51 11.06
N ASN A 253 17.69 -10.95 9.81
CA ASN A 253 18.06 -12.32 9.47
C ASN A 253 19.44 -12.40 8.79
N GLU A 254 20.26 -11.35 8.91
CA GLU A 254 21.64 -11.26 8.40
C GLU A 254 21.76 -11.63 6.90
N ASP A 255 20.71 -11.36 6.12
CA ASP A 255 20.65 -11.71 4.70
C ASP A 255 21.11 -10.53 3.82
N PRO A 256 22.27 -10.63 3.13
CA PRO A 256 22.82 -9.51 2.38
C PRO A 256 22.10 -9.25 1.05
N ASN A 257 21.12 -10.08 0.67
CA ASN A 257 20.51 -10.01 -0.67
C ASN A 257 19.47 -8.89 -0.82
N ILE A 258 19.23 -8.07 0.21
CA ILE A 258 18.31 -6.91 0.11
C ILE A 258 18.72 -5.96 -1.02
N ASP A 259 20.02 -5.82 -1.28
CA ASP A 259 20.55 -4.98 -2.35
C ASP A 259 20.08 -5.43 -3.75
N ARG A 260 19.75 -6.72 -3.93
CA ARG A 260 19.17 -7.24 -5.19
C ARG A 260 17.77 -6.70 -5.43
N ILE A 261 16.96 -6.63 -4.36
CA ILE A 261 15.62 -6.04 -4.42
C ILE A 261 15.74 -4.53 -4.67
N LEU A 262 16.57 -3.84 -3.88
CA LEU A 262 16.73 -2.39 -4.00
C LEU A 262 17.26 -1.96 -5.38
N GLY A 263 18.23 -2.70 -5.93
CA GLY A 263 18.74 -2.44 -7.29
C GLY A 263 17.69 -2.65 -8.37
N ALA A 264 16.91 -3.74 -8.29
CA ALA A 264 15.82 -4.00 -9.23
C ALA A 264 14.66 -2.99 -9.06
N TYR A 265 14.43 -2.51 -7.83
CA TYR A 265 13.42 -1.51 -7.55
C TYR A 265 13.82 -0.12 -8.03
N GLU A 266 15.08 0.29 -7.81
CA GLU A 266 15.67 1.50 -8.40
C GLU A 266 15.53 1.47 -9.92
N TYR A 267 15.85 0.34 -10.56
CA TYR A 267 15.69 0.20 -12.02
C TYR A 267 14.24 0.42 -12.45
N PHE A 268 13.28 -0.20 -11.76
CA PHE A 268 11.86 0.01 -12.02
C PHE A 268 11.46 1.49 -11.86
N MET A 269 11.87 2.13 -10.77
CA MET A 269 11.57 3.54 -10.51
C MET A 269 12.16 4.47 -11.57
N MET A 270 13.41 4.23 -11.97
CA MET A 270 14.07 4.97 -13.06
C MET A 270 13.26 4.88 -14.35
N ARG A 271 12.81 3.68 -14.73
CA ARG A 271 11.99 3.46 -15.93
C ARG A 271 10.59 4.06 -15.82
N MET A 272 10.01 4.09 -14.63
CA MET A 272 8.73 4.75 -14.38
C MET A 272 8.81 6.27 -14.41
N ASN A 273 10.00 6.83 -14.16
CA ASN A 273 10.27 8.26 -14.27
C ASN A 273 10.64 8.71 -15.70
N ASP A 274 10.82 7.78 -16.63
CA ASP A 274 11.05 8.09 -18.04
C ASP A 274 9.71 8.28 -18.78
N ASP A 275 9.44 9.51 -19.21
CA ASP A 275 8.20 9.89 -19.89
C ASP A 275 7.93 9.02 -21.12
N ARG A 276 8.97 8.67 -21.88
CA ARG A 276 8.83 7.81 -23.07
C ARG A 276 8.37 6.41 -22.69
N THR A 277 9.03 5.77 -21.73
CA THR A 277 8.63 4.44 -21.24
C THR A 277 7.20 4.48 -20.74
N ARG A 278 6.83 5.48 -19.94
CA ARG A 278 5.48 5.63 -19.41
C ARG A 278 4.43 5.84 -20.50
N GLU A 279 4.70 6.71 -21.46
CA GLU A 279 3.81 6.98 -22.60
C GLU A 279 3.57 5.71 -23.43
N ILE A 280 4.62 4.94 -23.72
CA ILE A 280 4.53 3.67 -24.45
C ILE A 280 3.64 2.67 -23.70
N LEU A 281 3.84 2.54 -22.39
CA LEU A 281 3.03 1.64 -21.56
C LEU A 281 1.56 2.07 -21.58
N ILE A 282 1.25 3.37 -21.43
CA ILE A 282 -0.13 3.89 -21.40
C ILE A 282 -0.83 3.75 -22.76
N LYS A 283 -0.19 4.18 -23.85
CA LYS A 283 -0.84 4.22 -25.18
C LYS A 283 -1.08 2.84 -25.77
N THR A 284 -0.45 1.80 -25.24
CA THR A 284 -0.44 0.45 -25.80
C THR A 284 -1.44 -0.47 -25.10
N THR A 285 -2.67 -0.05 -24.82
CA THR A 285 -3.65 -0.93 -24.16
C THR A 285 -4.10 -2.08 -25.08
N PRO A 286 -3.89 -3.35 -24.71
CA PRO A 286 -4.40 -4.49 -25.47
C PRO A 286 -5.92 -4.56 -25.36
N LYS A 287 -6.60 -4.86 -26.48
CA LYS A 287 -8.07 -4.96 -26.54
C LYS A 287 -8.60 -6.37 -26.31
N SER A 288 -7.72 -7.37 -26.33
CA SER A 288 -8.04 -8.78 -26.08
C SER A 288 -6.83 -9.50 -25.49
N LEU A 289 -7.07 -10.68 -24.92
CA LEU A 289 -5.98 -11.57 -24.47
C LEU A 289 -5.10 -12.02 -25.65
N GLU A 290 -5.68 -12.22 -26.84
CA GLU A 290 -4.93 -12.57 -28.05
C GLU A 290 -3.96 -11.45 -28.46
N GLU A 291 -4.41 -10.18 -28.43
CA GLU A 291 -3.53 -9.05 -28.70
C GLU A 291 -2.42 -8.96 -27.64
N LEU A 292 -2.76 -9.15 -26.37
CA LEU A 292 -1.80 -9.14 -25.28
C LEU A 292 -0.69 -10.18 -25.49
N TYR A 293 -1.03 -11.41 -25.87
CA TYR A 293 -0.05 -12.49 -26.05
C TYR A 293 0.71 -12.46 -27.38
N SER A 294 0.15 -11.83 -28.42
CA SER A 294 0.82 -11.71 -29.73
C SER A 294 1.75 -10.51 -29.82
N ARG A 295 1.50 -9.46 -29.03
CA ARG A 295 2.26 -8.21 -29.10
C ARG A 295 3.54 -8.30 -28.27
N ARG A 296 4.65 -7.90 -28.87
CA ARG A 296 5.92 -7.64 -28.16
C ARG A 296 6.00 -6.16 -27.82
N LEU A 297 6.26 -5.86 -26.56
CA LEU A 297 6.46 -4.48 -26.11
C LEU A 297 7.76 -4.45 -25.30
N PRO A 298 8.90 -4.06 -25.90
CA PRO A 298 10.22 -4.16 -25.26
C PRO A 298 10.28 -3.52 -23.88
N GLU A 299 9.64 -2.36 -23.69
CA GLU A 299 9.56 -1.64 -22.42
C GLU A 299 8.84 -2.45 -21.34
N TYR A 300 7.75 -3.12 -21.71
CA TYR A 300 7.03 -4.02 -20.80
C TYR A 300 7.82 -5.30 -20.53
N ASP A 301 8.32 -5.96 -21.58
CA ASP A 301 9.06 -7.22 -21.46
C ASP A 301 10.27 -7.07 -20.54
N ASP A 302 10.92 -5.91 -20.61
CA ASP A 302 12.06 -5.57 -19.78
C ASP A 302 11.69 -5.36 -18.30
N LEU A 303 10.64 -4.58 -18.02
CA LEU A 303 10.12 -4.40 -16.65
C LEU A 303 9.48 -5.68 -16.09
N HIS A 304 8.95 -6.54 -16.95
CA HIS A 304 8.47 -7.85 -16.58
C HIS A 304 9.63 -8.76 -16.16
N ARG A 305 10.73 -8.79 -16.93
CA ARG A 305 11.96 -9.51 -16.54
C ARG A 305 12.54 -8.98 -15.24
N ASN A 306 12.61 -7.66 -15.06
CA ASN A 306 13.06 -7.03 -13.83
C ASN A 306 12.24 -7.51 -12.61
N SER A 307 10.91 -7.59 -12.76
CA SER A 307 10.04 -8.11 -11.70
C SER A 307 10.36 -9.57 -11.32
N GLY A 308 10.89 -10.36 -12.25
CA GLY A 308 11.37 -11.72 -11.98
C GLY A 308 12.51 -11.77 -10.98
N THR A 309 13.42 -10.78 -11.02
CA THR A 309 14.48 -10.63 -10.01
C THR A 309 13.88 -10.36 -8.63
N ILE A 310 12.94 -9.42 -8.54
CA ILE A 310 12.30 -9.06 -7.26
C ILE A 310 11.50 -10.25 -6.69
N ILE A 311 10.61 -10.84 -7.49
CA ILE A 311 9.75 -11.93 -7.04
C ILE A 311 10.57 -13.18 -6.72
N GLY A 312 11.60 -13.49 -7.52
CA GLY A 312 12.51 -14.61 -7.26
C GLY A 312 13.24 -14.45 -5.93
N GLU A 313 13.74 -13.25 -5.65
CA GLU A 313 14.44 -12.92 -4.41
C GLU A 313 13.51 -12.97 -3.19
N LEU A 314 12.32 -12.38 -3.29
CA LEU A 314 11.29 -12.48 -2.24
C LEU A 314 10.91 -13.94 -1.97
N THR A 315 10.75 -14.75 -3.02
CA THR A 315 10.41 -16.18 -2.90
C THR A 315 11.54 -16.97 -2.24
N ARG A 316 12.79 -16.73 -2.63
CA ARG A 316 13.96 -17.34 -1.98
C ARG A 316 13.96 -16.99 -0.49
N PHE A 317 13.88 -15.70 -0.16
CA PHE A 317 13.96 -15.23 1.22
C PHE A 317 12.91 -15.89 2.11
N ILE A 318 11.64 -15.88 1.73
CA ILE A 318 10.57 -16.48 2.57
C ILE A 318 10.74 -17.98 2.76
N LEU A 319 11.21 -18.72 1.74
CA LEU A 319 11.45 -20.16 1.85
C LEU A 319 12.64 -20.48 2.76
N ASP A 320 13.69 -19.65 2.73
CA ASP A 320 14.86 -19.76 3.60
C ASP A 320 14.58 -19.43 5.08
N ARG A 321 13.35 -18.99 5.41
CA ARG A 321 12.89 -18.76 6.80
C ARG A 321 12.15 -19.95 7.40
N ARG A 322 11.99 -21.06 6.68
CA ARG A 322 11.47 -22.31 7.26
C ARG A 322 12.37 -22.76 8.43
N GLY A 323 11.74 -23.07 9.56
CA GLY A 323 12.44 -23.41 10.80
C GLY A 323 12.97 -22.20 11.59
N GLN A 324 12.87 -20.97 11.06
CA GLN A 324 13.20 -19.73 11.77
C GLN A 324 11.94 -18.96 12.16
N TRP A 325 10.96 -18.87 11.25
CA TRP A 325 9.62 -18.40 11.55
C TRP A 325 8.72 -19.58 11.96
N SER A 326 7.63 -19.28 12.66
CA SER A 326 6.73 -20.33 13.14
C SER A 326 6.15 -21.18 12.00
N ASP A 327 5.96 -22.49 12.23
CA ASP A 327 5.31 -23.37 11.26
C ASP A 327 3.87 -22.90 10.96
N ALA A 328 3.15 -22.44 11.99
CA ALA A 328 1.81 -21.88 11.86
C ALA A 328 1.75 -20.71 10.86
N PHE A 329 2.74 -19.82 10.85
CA PHE A 329 2.82 -18.76 9.84
C PHE A 329 2.84 -19.33 8.42
N PHE A 330 3.65 -20.36 8.17
CA PHE A 330 3.73 -20.99 6.85
C PHE A 330 2.47 -21.78 6.49
N GLU A 331 1.81 -22.42 7.46
CA GLU A 331 0.53 -23.11 7.26
C GLU A 331 -0.51 -22.15 6.69
N TYR A 332 -0.63 -20.94 7.24
CA TYR A 332 -1.56 -19.91 6.77
C TYR A 332 -1.14 -19.21 5.46
N LEU A 333 0.06 -19.48 4.93
CA LEU A 333 0.41 -19.05 3.57
C LEU A 333 -0.05 -20.06 2.50
N LEU A 334 -0.29 -21.31 2.90
CA LEU A 334 -0.69 -22.41 2.02
C LEU A 334 -2.19 -22.68 2.04
N LEU A 335 -2.80 -22.56 3.23
CA LEU A 335 -4.23 -22.62 3.47
C LEU A 335 -4.87 -21.26 3.17
#